data_AF-W9NFU4-F1
#
_entry.id   AF-W9NFU4-F1
#
_cell.length_a   1.000
_cell.length_b   1.000
_cell.length_c   1.000
_cell.angle_alpha   90.00
_cell.angle_beta   90.00
_cell.angle_gamma   90.00
#
_symmetry.space_group_name_H-M   'P 1'
#
loop_
_entity.id
_entity.type
_entity.pdbx_description
1 polymer ?
#
loop_
_entity_poly.entity_id
_entity_poly.type
_entity_poly.pdbx_seq_one_letter_code
_entity_poly.pdbx_strand_id
1 'polypeptide(L)'
;MLLGWQPDINVSAIRDDLTCRKAGWSFIDKTENNLADIWETLLHRLQNSSFRDTPFTKSGHWNPETCHKYLSVGVELNKSAFAAIHFRASLPGRGTEVTSIRYLNSKLSIRNVFFYDGRMIIIISYNKARASNNYAFYIVRYVPIDLSLSLLKYLAIIRPVWEFLAETMRSARHDSKEFFFLDPNGRKKHLSSDQASDILRSRTQDLIKPWTLSLYRQAALAIAKRYLAKLVEKSNFYYPSSAGDPMRVFAAGAGHHPRRLLTTYAIDRALPERLQPELLEMYRRLSNIWQDWSRQYYQECCLRSQEDSTGINAAMTHKDCSKRLAEP
;
A
#
# COMPACT_ATOMS: atom_id res chain seq x y z
N MET A 1 -10.78 7.70 13.83
CA MET A 1 -12.00 7.56 13.01
C MET A 1 -12.94 6.46 13.52
N LEU A 2 -12.45 5.37 14.14
CA LEU A 2 -13.31 4.31 14.71
C LEU A 2 -13.98 4.66 16.07
N LEU A 3 -13.75 5.85 16.65
CA LEU A 3 -14.39 6.28 17.91
C LEU A 3 -14.19 5.28 19.07
N GLY A 4 -12.94 4.86 19.28
CA GLY A 4 -12.57 3.88 20.31
C GLY A 4 -13.02 2.43 20.03
N TRP A 5 -13.79 2.20 18.96
CA TRP A 5 -14.19 0.85 18.59
C TRP A 5 -13.01 0.04 18.07
N GLN A 6 -12.85 -1.17 18.60
CA GLN A 6 -11.86 -2.14 18.17
C GLN A 6 -12.60 -3.35 17.58
N PRO A 7 -12.91 -3.34 16.27
CA PRO A 7 -13.54 -4.49 15.62
C PRO A 7 -12.58 -5.68 15.65
N ASP A 8 -13.10 -6.81 16.11
CA ASP A 8 -12.41 -8.10 16.11
C ASP A 8 -12.47 -8.69 14.69
N ILE A 9 -11.39 -8.48 13.94
CA ILE A 9 -11.25 -8.98 12.57
C ILE A 9 -9.94 -9.73 12.49
N ASN A 10 -10.02 -11.03 12.26
CA ASN A 10 -8.85 -11.83 11.97
C ASN A 10 -8.47 -11.72 10.48
N VAL A 11 -7.46 -10.91 10.19
CA VAL A 11 -6.94 -10.73 8.82
C VAL A 11 -6.46 -12.05 8.19
N SER A 12 -5.99 -13.01 9.00
CA SER A 12 -5.52 -14.30 8.50
C SER A 12 -6.64 -15.20 7.99
N ALA A 13 -7.87 -14.96 8.44
CA ALA A 13 -9.05 -15.72 8.04
C ALA A 13 -9.73 -15.17 6.79
N ILE A 14 -9.33 -13.98 6.32
CA ILE A 14 -9.94 -13.34 5.16
C ILE A 14 -9.63 -14.15 3.90
N ARG A 15 -10.70 -14.52 3.20
CA ARG A 15 -10.65 -15.23 1.93
C ARG A 15 -10.92 -14.28 0.79
N ASP A 16 -10.38 -14.58 -0.38
CA ASP A 16 -10.67 -13.83 -1.60
C ASP A 16 -10.72 -14.76 -2.82
N ASP A 17 -11.33 -14.28 -3.89
CA ASP A 17 -11.37 -14.92 -5.20
C ASP A 17 -10.64 -14.04 -6.22
N LEU A 18 -9.44 -14.47 -6.60
CA LEU A 18 -8.59 -13.79 -7.59
C LEU A 18 -9.12 -13.91 -9.02
N THR A 19 -10.15 -14.74 -9.25
CA THR A 19 -10.72 -15.01 -10.57
C THR A 19 -12.07 -14.32 -10.79
N CYS A 20 -12.75 -13.90 -9.73
CA CYS A 20 -14.05 -13.23 -9.82
C CYS A 20 -13.97 -11.93 -10.61
N ARG A 21 -14.82 -11.81 -11.64
CA ARG A 21 -14.92 -10.64 -12.53
C ARG A 21 -16.22 -9.84 -12.37
N LYS A 22 -17.04 -10.17 -11.37
CA LYS A 22 -18.31 -9.46 -11.11
C LYS A 22 -18.01 -7.98 -10.84
N ALA A 23 -18.64 -7.08 -11.59
CA ALA A 23 -18.47 -5.65 -11.40
C ALA A 23 -18.97 -5.22 -10.01
N GLY A 24 -18.25 -4.30 -9.36
CA GLY A 24 -18.50 -3.86 -8.00
C GLY A 24 -18.03 -4.82 -6.90
N TRP A 25 -17.56 -6.02 -7.25
CA TRP A 25 -17.21 -7.05 -6.27
C TRP A 25 -15.77 -6.96 -5.77
N SER A 26 -15.58 -7.32 -4.49
CA SER A 26 -14.30 -7.47 -3.79
C SER A 26 -14.37 -8.52 -2.67
N PHE A 27 -13.27 -8.69 -1.92
CA PHE A 27 -13.24 -9.51 -0.71
C PHE A 27 -14.25 -9.07 0.36
N ILE A 28 -14.73 -7.82 0.34
CA ILE A 28 -15.75 -7.32 1.29
C ILE A 28 -17.09 -8.05 1.04
N ASP A 29 -17.40 -8.30 -0.23
CA ASP A 29 -18.65 -8.92 -0.68
C ASP A 29 -18.66 -10.45 -0.53
N LYS A 30 -17.55 -11.04 -0.06
CA LYS A 30 -17.46 -12.47 0.19
C LYS A 30 -18.13 -12.79 1.52
N THR A 31 -19.21 -13.56 1.49
CA THR A 31 -20.06 -13.84 2.66
C THR A 31 -19.29 -14.45 3.82
N GLU A 32 -18.33 -15.34 3.55
CA GLU A 32 -17.53 -15.99 4.60
C GLU A 32 -16.63 -15.02 5.38
N ASN A 33 -16.42 -13.81 4.88
CA ASN A 33 -15.62 -12.80 5.58
C ASN A 33 -16.45 -11.95 6.56
N ASN A 34 -17.79 -11.95 6.48
CA ASN A 34 -18.68 -11.15 7.33
C ASN A 34 -18.34 -9.64 7.36
N LEU A 35 -17.99 -9.06 6.20
CA LEU A 35 -17.55 -7.66 6.09
C LEU A 35 -18.57 -6.72 5.43
N ALA A 36 -19.66 -7.22 4.85
CA ALA A 36 -20.57 -6.40 4.05
C ALA A 36 -21.24 -5.29 4.89
N ASP A 37 -21.71 -5.64 6.09
CA ASP A 37 -22.55 -4.75 6.92
C ASP A 37 -21.81 -4.25 8.18
N ILE A 38 -20.54 -4.62 8.37
CA ILE A 38 -19.74 -4.26 9.56
C ILE A 38 -19.62 -2.75 9.76
N TRP A 39 -19.68 -1.96 8.68
CA TRP A 39 -19.62 -0.51 8.73
C TRP A 39 -20.84 0.14 9.40
N GLU A 40 -22.01 -0.52 9.38
CA GLU A 40 -23.24 -0.01 9.99
C GLU A 40 -23.08 0.16 11.50
N THR A 41 -22.29 -0.71 12.13
CA THR A 41 -21.94 -0.58 13.56
C THR A 41 -21.22 0.74 13.82
N LEU A 42 -20.28 1.14 12.97
CA LEU A 42 -19.62 2.44 13.12
C LEU A 42 -20.62 3.59 12.86
N LEU A 43 -21.51 3.46 11.86
CA LEU A 43 -22.52 4.46 11.57
C LEU A 43 -23.46 4.71 12.77
N HIS A 44 -23.95 3.66 13.41
CA HIS A 44 -24.78 3.78 14.61
C HIS A 44 -24.03 4.39 15.79
N ARG A 45 -22.75 4.06 15.96
CA ARG A 45 -21.91 4.68 17.00
C ARG A 45 -21.72 6.17 16.74
N LEU A 46 -21.55 6.57 15.47
CA LEU A 46 -21.43 7.96 15.09
C LEU A 46 -22.63 8.78 15.57
N GLN A 47 -23.86 8.28 15.35
CA GLN A 47 -25.11 8.97 15.73
C GLN A 47 -25.15 9.42 17.19
N ASN A 48 -24.59 8.62 18.11
CA ASN A 48 -24.60 8.84 19.56
C ASN A 48 -23.26 9.34 20.11
N SER A 49 -22.37 9.84 19.25
CA SER A 49 -21.02 10.23 19.63
C SER A 49 -20.68 11.67 19.26
N SER A 50 -19.53 12.12 19.75
CA SER A 50 -18.90 13.37 19.37
C SER A 50 -17.57 13.15 18.64
N PHE A 51 -17.16 14.16 17.88
CA PHE A 51 -15.86 14.22 17.25
C PHE A 51 -15.24 15.58 17.49
N ARG A 52 -14.11 15.60 18.22
CA ARG A 52 -13.48 16.85 18.69
C ARG A 52 -14.51 17.70 19.44
N ASP A 53 -15.13 17.09 20.45
CA ASP A 53 -16.09 17.70 21.38
C ASP A 53 -17.39 18.22 20.77
N THR A 54 -17.62 17.99 19.47
CA THR A 54 -18.86 18.37 18.78
C THR A 54 -19.67 17.11 18.44
N PRO A 55 -20.97 17.02 18.78
CA PRO A 55 -21.77 15.84 18.48
C PRO A 55 -22.01 15.68 16.97
N PHE A 56 -22.10 14.43 16.51
CA PHE A 56 -22.43 14.13 15.11
C PHE A 56 -23.88 14.40 14.75
N THR A 57 -24.77 14.37 15.72
CA THR A 57 -26.18 14.67 15.52
C THR A 57 -26.65 15.77 16.47
N LYS A 58 -27.60 16.57 16.02
CA LYS A 58 -28.29 17.57 16.82
C LYS A 58 -29.77 17.51 16.44
N SER A 59 -30.63 17.28 17.44
CA SER A 59 -32.08 17.19 17.25
C SER A 59 -32.48 16.18 16.15
N GLY A 60 -31.85 14.99 16.14
CA GLY A 60 -32.14 13.93 15.16
C GLY A 60 -31.55 14.12 13.77
N HIS A 61 -30.83 15.21 13.50
CA HIS A 61 -30.22 15.49 12.21
C HIS A 61 -28.69 15.44 12.30
N TRP A 62 -28.02 15.01 11.22
CA TRP A 62 -26.56 15.08 11.12
C TRP A 62 -26.08 16.53 11.24
N ASN A 63 -25.12 16.78 12.13
CA ASN A 63 -24.46 18.06 12.29
C ASN A 63 -23.46 18.26 11.14
N PRO A 64 -23.69 19.23 10.24
CA PRO A 64 -22.82 19.42 9.08
C PRO A 64 -21.38 19.71 9.46
N GLU A 65 -21.13 20.52 10.49
CA GLU A 65 -19.78 20.91 10.89
C GLU A 65 -18.96 19.69 11.34
N THR A 66 -19.54 18.87 12.23
CA THR A 66 -18.91 17.63 12.71
C THR A 66 -18.67 16.64 11.58
N CYS A 67 -19.64 16.49 10.67
CA CYS A 67 -19.51 15.62 9.51
C CYS A 67 -18.36 16.09 8.60
N HIS A 68 -18.25 17.38 8.28
CA HIS A 68 -17.15 17.91 7.47
C HIS A 68 -15.78 17.74 8.17
N LYS A 69 -15.70 17.92 9.50
CA LYS A 69 -14.49 17.63 10.28
C LYS A 69 -14.08 16.16 10.14
N TYR A 70 -15.03 15.23 10.24
CA TYR A 70 -14.78 13.80 10.05
C TYR A 70 -14.37 13.47 8.61
N LEU A 71 -15.05 14.04 7.61
CA LEU A 71 -14.72 13.88 6.20
C LEU A 71 -13.30 14.36 5.87
N SER A 72 -12.87 15.47 6.46
CA SER A 72 -11.51 16.01 6.32
C SER A 72 -10.45 15.05 6.88
N VAL A 73 -10.70 14.45 8.05
CA VAL A 73 -9.81 13.42 8.60
C VAL A 73 -9.76 12.17 7.72
N GLY A 74 -10.88 11.81 7.06
CA GLY A 74 -10.92 10.75 6.06
C GLY A 74 -9.98 10.98 4.87
N VAL A 75 -9.87 12.24 4.40
CA VAL A 75 -8.90 12.62 3.36
C VAL A 75 -7.47 12.38 3.84
N GLU A 76 -7.12 12.81 5.06
CA GLU A 76 -5.78 12.60 5.60
C GLU A 76 -5.47 11.11 5.85
N LEU A 77 -6.47 10.31 6.23
CA LEU A 77 -6.33 8.87 6.34
C LEU A 77 -6.08 8.22 4.98
N ASN A 78 -6.80 8.64 3.93
CA ASN A 78 -6.56 8.19 2.55
C ASN A 78 -5.13 8.51 2.08
N LYS A 79 -4.63 9.72 2.35
CA LYS A 79 -3.22 10.10 2.07
C LYS A 79 -2.22 9.25 2.85
N SER A 80 -2.52 8.96 4.11
CA SER A 80 -1.65 8.17 4.99
C SER A 80 -1.64 6.69 4.60
N ALA A 81 -2.77 6.13 4.18
CA ALA A 81 -2.86 4.79 3.62
C ALA A 81 -2.00 4.65 2.36
N PHE A 82 -2.03 5.64 1.47
CA PHE A 82 -1.16 5.69 0.29
C PHE A 82 0.32 5.67 0.67
N ALA A 83 0.75 6.59 1.54
CA ALA A 83 2.15 6.67 1.97
C ALA A 83 2.60 5.38 2.68
N ALA A 84 1.78 4.83 3.58
CA ALA A 84 2.09 3.60 4.32
C ALA A 84 2.29 2.40 3.39
N ILE A 85 1.40 2.21 2.40
CA ILE A 85 1.55 1.16 1.39
C ILE A 85 2.83 1.39 0.58
N HIS A 86 3.04 2.62 0.11
CA HIS A 86 4.18 2.93 -0.75
C HIS A 86 5.52 2.71 -0.06
N PHE A 87 5.62 3.02 1.24
CA PHE A 87 6.84 2.83 2.03
C PHE A 87 7.04 1.40 2.55
N ARG A 88 5.97 0.74 3.00
CA ARG A 88 6.09 -0.49 3.80
C ARG A 88 5.73 -1.78 3.07
N ALA A 89 5.02 -1.73 1.93
CA ALA A 89 4.57 -2.97 1.30
C ALA A 89 5.72 -3.76 0.67
N SER A 90 6.41 -3.19 -0.30
CA SER A 90 7.50 -3.86 -1.03
C SER A 90 8.28 -2.78 -1.79
N LEU A 91 9.10 -3.19 -2.75
CA LEU A 91 9.74 -2.23 -3.64
C LEU A 91 8.68 -1.35 -4.35
N PRO A 92 8.86 -0.02 -4.35
CA PRO A 92 7.84 0.91 -4.82
C PRO A 92 7.60 0.81 -6.32
N GLY A 93 6.32 0.81 -6.72
CA GLY A 93 5.87 0.89 -8.11
C GLY A 93 6.04 2.29 -8.72
N ARG A 94 5.74 2.45 -10.00
CA ARG A 94 5.72 3.78 -10.64
C ARG A 94 4.47 4.55 -10.25
N GLY A 95 4.53 5.88 -10.34
CA GLY A 95 3.41 6.75 -9.97
C GLY A 95 2.08 6.36 -10.62
N THR A 96 2.06 6.18 -11.93
CA THR A 96 0.84 5.80 -12.68
C THR A 96 0.26 4.45 -12.25
N GLU A 97 1.10 3.54 -11.76
CA GLU A 97 0.69 2.21 -11.30
C GLU A 97 0.12 2.28 -9.88
N VAL A 98 0.76 3.02 -8.97
CA VAL A 98 0.39 3.05 -7.55
C VAL A 98 -0.79 3.97 -7.26
N THR A 99 -1.04 4.99 -8.09
CA THR A 99 -2.16 5.91 -7.86
C THR A 99 -3.48 5.43 -8.43
N SER A 100 -3.47 4.47 -9.36
CA SER A 100 -4.66 3.93 -10.04
C SER A 100 -5.10 2.56 -9.52
N ILE A 101 -4.62 2.17 -8.32
CA ILE A 101 -4.96 0.91 -7.66
C ILE A 101 -6.46 0.85 -7.37
N ARG A 102 -7.10 -0.24 -7.81
CA ARG A 102 -8.51 -0.53 -7.53
C ARG A 102 -8.67 -1.58 -6.45
N TYR A 103 -9.67 -1.40 -5.59
CA TYR A 103 -10.08 -2.41 -4.61
C TYR A 103 -11.46 -3.02 -4.91
N LEU A 104 -12.21 -2.46 -5.87
CA LEU A 104 -13.40 -3.09 -6.45
C LEU A 104 -13.18 -3.39 -7.92
N ASN A 105 -13.80 -4.47 -8.40
CA ASN A 105 -13.85 -4.76 -9.83
C ASN A 105 -14.64 -3.67 -10.56
N SER A 106 -14.16 -3.23 -11.72
CA SER A 106 -14.93 -2.39 -12.63
C SER A 106 -15.67 -3.26 -13.66
N LYS A 107 -16.52 -2.64 -14.49
CA LYS A 107 -17.15 -3.33 -15.63
C LYS A 107 -16.12 -3.88 -16.64
N LEU A 108 -14.94 -3.27 -16.70
CA LEU A 108 -13.94 -3.52 -17.76
C LEU A 108 -12.65 -4.17 -17.23
N SER A 109 -12.47 -4.24 -15.92
CA SER A 109 -11.19 -4.67 -15.34
C SER A 109 -11.39 -5.26 -13.96
N ILE A 110 -10.62 -6.33 -13.70
CA ILE A 110 -10.46 -6.84 -12.35
C ILE A 110 -9.66 -5.84 -11.50
N ARG A 111 -9.95 -5.81 -10.20
CA ARG A 111 -9.24 -4.97 -9.23
C ARG A 111 -7.77 -5.36 -9.04
N ASN A 112 -7.05 -4.57 -8.27
CA ASN A 112 -5.64 -4.78 -7.93
C ASN A 112 -5.43 -5.31 -6.51
N VAL A 113 -6.34 -4.99 -5.58
CA VAL A 113 -6.24 -5.38 -4.17
C VAL A 113 -6.95 -6.70 -3.93
N PHE A 114 -6.23 -7.65 -3.33
CA PHE A 114 -6.76 -8.96 -2.94
C PHE A 114 -6.26 -9.36 -1.56
N PHE A 115 -6.84 -10.43 -1.00
CA PHE A 115 -6.26 -11.14 0.14
C PHE A 115 -5.75 -12.52 -0.28
N TYR A 116 -4.54 -12.86 0.16
CA TYR A 116 -3.91 -14.16 -0.08
C TYR A 116 -2.99 -14.51 1.08
N ASP A 117 -3.11 -15.74 1.60
CA ASP A 117 -2.30 -16.25 2.72
C ASP A 117 -2.28 -15.28 3.93
N GLY A 118 -3.47 -14.81 4.31
CA GLY A 118 -3.67 -13.93 5.46
C GLY A 118 -3.11 -12.51 5.34
N ARG A 119 -2.73 -12.09 4.14
CA ARG A 119 -2.19 -10.74 3.87
C ARG A 119 -2.93 -10.07 2.73
N MET A 120 -3.01 -8.75 2.80
CA MET A 120 -3.39 -7.95 1.65
C MET A 120 -2.26 -8.02 0.62
N ILE A 121 -2.61 -8.27 -0.64
CA ILE A 121 -1.69 -8.24 -1.78
C ILE A 121 -2.18 -7.23 -2.83
N ILE A 122 -1.23 -6.59 -3.50
CA ILE A 122 -1.49 -5.67 -4.60
C ILE A 122 -0.90 -6.27 -5.87
N ILE A 123 -1.77 -6.63 -6.81
CA ILE A 123 -1.42 -7.22 -8.09
C ILE A 123 -1.50 -6.16 -9.19
N ILE A 124 -0.40 -5.96 -9.91
CA ILE A 124 -0.32 -5.08 -11.07
C ILE A 124 0.03 -5.94 -12.28
N SER A 125 -0.91 -6.06 -13.22
CA SER A 125 -0.69 -6.73 -14.49
C SER A 125 -0.34 -5.71 -15.57
N TYR A 126 0.70 -6.00 -16.34
CA TYR A 126 1.01 -5.24 -17.55
C TYR A 126 0.67 -6.12 -18.72
N ASN A 127 -0.34 -5.69 -19.47
CA ASN A 127 -0.58 -6.22 -20.78
C ASN A 127 0.08 -5.27 -21.79
N LYS A 128 1.38 -5.42 -22.04
CA LYS A 128 2.05 -4.72 -23.14
C LYS A 128 1.84 -5.46 -24.46
N ALA A 129 0.60 -5.85 -24.76
CA ALA A 129 0.21 -6.28 -26.09
C ALA A 129 -0.18 -5.05 -26.94
N ARG A 130 0.81 -4.32 -27.44
CA ARG A 130 0.65 -3.52 -28.68
C ARG A 130 1.84 -3.59 -29.64
N ALA A 131 2.89 -4.33 -29.32
CA ALA A 131 3.89 -4.72 -30.32
C ALA A 131 4.47 -6.09 -29.95
N SER A 132 4.23 -7.03 -30.87
CA SER A 132 4.86 -8.34 -31.09
C SER A 132 4.50 -9.62 -30.30
N ASN A 133 4.38 -9.71 -28.96
CA ASN A 133 4.45 -11.07 -28.33
C ASN A 133 3.34 -11.51 -27.33
N ASN A 134 2.20 -10.83 -27.19
CA ASN A 134 1.03 -11.32 -26.41
C ASN A 134 1.29 -11.83 -24.96
N TYR A 135 2.30 -11.30 -24.26
CA TYR A 135 2.64 -11.69 -22.89
C TYR A 135 2.16 -10.67 -21.86
N ALA A 136 1.38 -11.12 -20.88
CA ALA A 136 1.11 -10.38 -19.65
C ALA A 136 2.18 -10.74 -18.61
N PHE A 137 2.72 -9.73 -17.92
CA PHE A 137 3.56 -9.96 -16.73
C PHE A 137 2.91 -9.34 -15.50
N TYR A 138 3.05 -10.01 -14.36
CA TYR A 138 2.46 -9.60 -13.09
C TYR A 138 3.54 -9.11 -12.13
N ILE A 139 3.17 -8.14 -11.30
CA ILE A 139 3.92 -7.75 -10.11
C ILE A 139 3.00 -7.88 -8.93
N VAL A 140 3.46 -8.56 -7.88
CA VAL A 140 2.70 -8.71 -6.65
C VAL A 140 3.47 -8.06 -5.50
N ARG A 141 2.75 -7.30 -4.67
CA ARG A 141 3.31 -6.70 -3.46
C ARG A 141 2.51 -7.20 -2.27
N TYR A 142 3.17 -7.91 -1.36
CA TYR A 142 2.55 -8.30 -0.10
C TYR A 142 2.63 -7.13 0.86
N VAL A 143 1.52 -6.79 1.50
CA VAL A 143 1.48 -5.76 2.54
C VAL A 143 1.78 -6.43 3.90
N PRO A 144 2.55 -5.78 4.80
CA PRO A 144 2.73 -6.26 6.17
C PRO A 144 1.39 -6.58 6.85
N ILE A 145 1.37 -7.56 7.76
CA ILE A 145 0.12 -8.06 8.35
C ILE A 145 -0.61 -7.00 9.19
N ASP A 146 0.14 -6.21 9.96
CA ASP A 146 -0.35 -5.08 10.76
C ASP A 146 -1.01 -4.00 9.89
N LEU A 147 -0.35 -3.69 8.77
CA LEU A 147 -0.85 -2.74 7.79
C LEU A 147 -2.05 -3.32 7.02
N SER A 148 -2.03 -4.60 6.70
CA SER A 148 -3.16 -5.30 6.04
C SER A 148 -4.44 -5.21 6.88
N LEU A 149 -4.34 -5.46 8.18
CA LEU A 149 -5.47 -5.32 9.10
C LEU A 149 -5.98 -3.88 9.18
N SER A 150 -5.06 -2.90 9.24
CA SER A 150 -5.42 -1.48 9.29
C SER A 150 -6.13 -1.02 8.02
N LEU A 151 -5.65 -1.46 6.86
CA LEU A 151 -6.25 -1.15 5.55
C LEU A 151 -7.57 -1.88 5.33
N LEU A 152 -7.71 -3.10 5.85
CA LEU A 152 -8.97 -3.84 5.85
C LEU A 152 -10.05 -3.08 6.64
N LYS A 153 -9.72 -2.65 7.87
CA LYS A 153 -10.61 -1.82 8.69
C LYS A 153 -10.95 -0.51 7.97
N TYR A 154 -9.97 0.11 7.31
CA TYR A 154 -10.22 1.31 6.53
C TYR A 154 -11.21 1.06 5.38
N LEU A 155 -10.99 0.03 4.55
CA LEU A 155 -11.83 -0.27 3.39
C LEU A 155 -13.21 -0.82 3.74
N ALA A 156 -13.32 -1.68 4.75
CA ALA A 156 -14.57 -2.35 5.10
C ALA A 156 -15.46 -1.54 6.06
N ILE A 157 -14.89 -0.63 6.85
CA ILE A 157 -15.64 0.09 7.91
C ILE A 157 -15.62 1.60 7.67
N ILE A 158 -14.42 2.21 7.64
CA ILE A 158 -14.31 3.67 7.63
C ILE A 158 -14.72 4.22 6.27
N ARG A 159 -14.33 3.57 5.18
CA ARG A 159 -14.59 4.02 3.81
C ARG A 159 -16.08 4.06 3.48
N PRO A 160 -16.92 3.04 3.76
CA PRO A 160 -18.36 3.12 3.56
C PRO A 160 -19.03 4.24 4.36
N VAL A 161 -18.68 4.39 5.65
CA VAL A 161 -19.18 5.48 6.50
C VAL A 161 -18.78 6.85 5.96
N TRP A 162 -17.53 6.99 5.51
CA TRP A 162 -17.01 8.22 4.93
C TRP A 162 -17.76 8.59 3.64
N GLU A 163 -18.05 7.61 2.79
CA GLU A 163 -18.85 7.78 1.57
C GLU A 163 -20.31 8.14 1.90
N PHE A 164 -20.93 7.44 2.85
CA PHE A 164 -22.30 7.73 3.32
C PHE A 164 -22.44 9.19 3.81
N LEU A 165 -21.51 9.65 4.66
CA LEU A 165 -21.55 11.02 5.16
C LEU A 165 -21.28 12.04 4.05
N ALA A 166 -20.40 11.73 3.09
CA ALA A 166 -20.13 12.61 1.96
C ALA A 166 -21.37 12.80 1.07
N GLU A 167 -22.07 11.71 0.77
CA GLU A 167 -23.35 11.72 0.05
C GLU A 167 -24.41 12.50 0.82
N THR A 168 -24.55 12.23 2.13
CA THR A 168 -25.52 12.90 3.01
C THR A 168 -25.28 14.42 3.08
N MET A 169 -24.01 14.85 3.12
CA MET A 169 -23.63 16.26 3.16
C MET A 169 -23.63 16.94 1.79
N ARG A 170 -23.96 16.22 0.70
CA ARG A 170 -23.84 16.70 -0.70
C ARG A 170 -22.46 17.28 -0.99
N SER A 171 -21.43 16.75 -0.32
CA SER A 171 -20.04 17.13 -0.56
C SER A 171 -19.62 16.52 -1.89
N ALA A 172 -19.35 17.36 -2.89
CA ALA A 172 -18.98 16.93 -4.24
C ALA A 172 -17.75 16.02 -4.24
N ARG A 173 -17.90 14.68 -4.21
CA ARG A 173 -16.76 13.76 -4.21
C ARG A 173 -17.05 12.40 -4.85
N HIS A 174 -16.23 12.13 -5.87
CA HIS A 174 -15.91 10.83 -6.48
C HIS A 174 -17.09 9.98 -6.98
N ASP A 175 -17.43 10.13 -8.26
CA ASP A 175 -18.30 9.18 -9.00
C ASP A 175 -17.75 7.74 -9.06
N SER A 176 -16.56 7.47 -8.51
CA SER A 176 -15.85 6.21 -8.70
C SER A 176 -15.40 5.62 -7.38
N LYS A 177 -16.24 4.70 -6.87
CA LYS A 177 -15.98 3.92 -5.65
C LYS A 177 -14.91 2.83 -5.84
N GLU A 178 -14.45 2.58 -7.08
CA GLU A 178 -13.55 1.46 -7.40
C GLU A 178 -12.10 1.66 -6.96
N PHE A 179 -11.63 2.90 -6.88
CA PHE A 179 -10.24 3.22 -6.60
C PHE A 179 -9.95 3.23 -5.10
N PHE A 180 -8.80 2.67 -4.73
CA PHE A 180 -8.34 2.66 -3.34
C PHE A 180 -8.04 4.09 -2.88
N PHE A 181 -7.21 4.81 -3.64
CA PHE A 181 -6.77 6.15 -3.27
C PHE A 181 -7.52 7.22 -4.05
N LEU A 182 -8.46 7.88 -3.39
CA LEU A 182 -9.24 8.95 -4.01
C LEU A 182 -8.45 10.26 -4.11
N ASP A 183 -8.84 11.12 -5.05
CA ASP A 183 -8.31 12.48 -5.17
C ASP A 183 -8.74 13.32 -3.94
N PRO A 184 -7.80 13.84 -3.13
CA PRO A 184 -8.13 14.65 -1.95
C PRO A 184 -9.07 15.84 -2.22
N ASN A 185 -9.05 16.36 -3.45
CA ASN A 185 -9.81 17.53 -3.86
C ASN A 185 -11.17 17.20 -4.49
N GLY A 186 -11.51 15.92 -4.66
CA GLY A 186 -12.79 15.54 -5.28
C GLY A 186 -12.88 15.69 -6.79
N ARG A 187 -11.83 16.20 -7.47
CA ARG A 187 -11.89 16.61 -8.88
C ARG A 187 -11.70 15.44 -9.86
N LYS A 188 -10.90 14.45 -9.47
CA LYS A 188 -10.63 13.23 -10.24
C LYS A 188 -11.11 11.99 -9.47
N LYS A 189 -11.10 10.86 -10.15
CA LYS A 189 -11.50 9.56 -9.56
C LYS A 189 -10.47 9.02 -8.57
N HIS A 190 -9.19 9.32 -8.78
CA HIS A 190 -8.09 8.83 -7.96
C HIS A 190 -6.94 9.84 -7.93
N LEU A 191 -5.96 9.61 -7.05
CA LEU A 191 -4.75 10.42 -6.94
C LEU A 191 -4.05 10.61 -8.29
N SER A 192 -3.56 11.83 -8.55
CA SER A 192 -2.54 12.05 -9.57
C SER A 192 -1.14 11.73 -9.04
N SER A 193 -0.16 11.52 -9.93
CA SER A 193 1.25 11.34 -9.56
C SER A 193 1.82 12.56 -8.80
N ASP A 194 1.35 13.77 -9.12
CA ASP A 194 1.78 15.00 -8.46
C ASP A 194 1.26 15.04 -7.03
N GLN A 195 -0.04 14.79 -6.85
CA GLN A 195 -0.66 14.71 -5.52
C GLN A 195 -0.02 13.63 -4.65
N ALA A 196 0.25 12.47 -5.23
CA ALA A 196 0.96 11.40 -4.54
C ALA A 196 2.40 11.79 -4.18
N SER A 197 3.10 12.54 -5.03
CA SER A 197 4.43 13.07 -4.70
C SER A 197 4.37 14.11 -3.59
N ASP A 198 3.36 14.98 -3.57
CA ASP A 198 3.16 15.97 -2.52
C ASP A 198 2.83 15.32 -1.17
N ILE A 199 2.04 14.24 -1.18
CA ILE A 199 1.79 13.43 0.02
C ILE A 199 3.11 12.92 0.58
N LEU A 200 3.96 12.29 -0.24
CA LEU A 200 5.26 11.78 0.24
C LEU A 200 6.15 12.91 0.72
N ARG A 201 6.18 14.05 0.02
CA ARG A 201 6.98 15.22 0.38
C ARG A 201 6.57 15.74 1.75
N SER A 202 5.27 15.88 2.01
CA SER A 202 4.73 16.29 3.31
C SER A 202 5.09 15.30 4.42
N ARG A 203 5.00 13.99 4.16
CA ARG A 203 5.31 12.95 5.16
C ARG A 203 6.81 12.76 5.40
N THR A 204 7.66 13.37 4.59
CA THR A 204 9.12 13.28 4.67
C THR A 204 9.77 14.66 4.71
N GLN A 205 9.01 15.68 5.13
CA GLN A 205 9.46 17.07 5.14
C GLN A 205 10.66 17.31 6.05
N ASP A 206 10.82 16.49 7.09
CA ASP A 206 11.90 16.57 8.07
C ASP A 206 13.22 15.94 7.56
N LEU A 207 13.19 15.28 6.40
CA LEU A 207 14.41 14.82 5.74
C LEU A 207 15.12 16.00 5.06
N ILE A 208 16.46 15.94 4.99
CA ILE A 208 17.29 16.91 4.24
C ILE A 208 16.74 17.16 2.84
N LYS A 209 16.27 16.09 2.19
CA LYS A 209 15.56 16.16 0.91
C LYS A 209 14.24 15.43 1.02
N PRO A 210 13.11 16.14 1.11
CA PRO A 210 11.79 15.53 1.09
C PRO A 210 11.57 14.70 -0.17
N TRP A 211 10.92 13.55 -0.02
CA TRP A 211 10.84 12.54 -1.07
C TRP A 211 9.61 12.71 -1.95
N THR A 212 9.84 12.68 -3.27
CA THR A 212 8.80 12.48 -4.28
C THR A 212 8.65 10.99 -4.61
N LEU A 213 7.62 10.60 -5.37
CA LEU A 213 7.47 9.21 -5.82
C LEU A 213 8.71 8.69 -6.56
N SER A 214 9.24 9.49 -7.48
CA SER A 214 10.40 9.12 -8.29
C SER A 214 11.65 9.00 -7.42
N LEU A 215 11.89 9.98 -6.54
CA LEU A 215 13.07 10.00 -5.70
C LEU A 215 13.08 8.84 -4.70
N TYR A 216 11.97 8.61 -4.01
CA TYR A 216 11.86 7.47 -3.10
C TYR A 216 12.07 6.16 -3.83
N ARG A 217 11.45 5.99 -5.02
CA ARG A 217 11.65 4.79 -5.82
C ARG A 217 13.10 4.56 -6.22
N GLN A 218 13.80 5.61 -6.66
CA GLN A 218 15.22 5.53 -7.00
C GLN A 218 16.06 5.14 -5.78
N ALA A 219 15.80 5.76 -4.62
CA ALA A 219 16.47 5.44 -3.37
C ALA A 219 16.22 3.99 -2.94
N ALA A 220 14.96 3.54 -2.94
CA ALA A 220 14.59 2.17 -2.59
C ALA A 220 15.27 1.14 -3.51
N LEU A 221 15.33 1.44 -4.82
CA LEU A 221 16.07 0.60 -5.76
C LEU A 221 17.57 0.57 -5.49
N ALA A 222 18.20 1.72 -5.19
CA ALA A 222 19.61 1.77 -4.84
C ALA A 222 19.92 0.98 -3.57
N ILE A 223 19.06 1.09 -2.54
CA ILE A 223 19.12 0.32 -1.30
C ILE A 223 19.01 -1.18 -1.60
N ALA A 224 18.01 -1.59 -2.37
CA ALA A 224 17.78 -2.99 -2.74
C ALA A 224 19.02 -3.60 -3.40
N LYS A 225 19.57 -2.91 -4.41
CA LYS A 225 20.78 -3.34 -5.11
C LYS A 225 21.98 -3.48 -4.18
N ARG A 226 22.17 -2.53 -3.26
CA ARG A 226 23.34 -2.49 -2.39
C ARG A 226 23.28 -3.49 -1.24
N TYR A 227 22.12 -3.63 -0.60
CA TYR A 227 22.01 -4.32 0.69
C TYR A 227 21.21 -5.62 0.61
N LEU A 228 20.28 -5.75 -0.33
CA LEU A 228 19.38 -6.89 -0.41
C LEU A 228 19.86 -7.93 -1.44
N ALA A 229 20.74 -7.57 -2.37
CA ALA A 229 21.22 -8.49 -3.42
C ALA A 229 21.79 -9.79 -2.84
N LYS A 230 22.71 -9.67 -1.86
CA LYS A 230 23.31 -10.84 -1.17
C LYS A 230 22.28 -11.67 -0.40
N LEU A 231 21.21 -11.06 0.12
CA LEU A 231 20.14 -11.78 0.83
C LEU A 231 19.29 -12.60 -0.16
N VAL A 232 19.02 -12.05 -1.33
CA VAL A 232 18.30 -12.74 -2.42
C VAL A 232 19.15 -13.90 -2.96
N GLU A 233 20.46 -13.72 -3.15
CA GLU A 233 21.35 -14.81 -3.60
C GLU A 233 21.39 -15.99 -2.62
N LYS A 234 21.46 -15.69 -1.32
CA LYS A 234 21.58 -16.72 -0.26
C LYS A 234 20.29 -17.48 0.03
N SER A 235 19.12 -16.95 -0.34
CA SER A 235 17.82 -17.47 0.11
C SER A 235 17.25 -18.64 -0.71
N ASN A 236 18.07 -19.31 -1.53
CA ASN A 236 17.64 -20.32 -2.52
C ASN A 236 16.34 -19.86 -3.21
N PHE A 237 16.37 -18.59 -3.65
CA PHE A 237 15.18 -17.83 -4.01
C PHE A 237 14.46 -18.43 -5.22
N TYR A 238 15.21 -19.18 -6.05
CA TYR A 238 14.74 -19.85 -7.25
C TYR A 238 14.85 -21.36 -7.08
N TYR A 239 13.70 -22.03 -7.14
CA TYR A 239 13.66 -23.45 -7.43
C TYR A 239 12.97 -23.64 -8.78
N PRO A 240 13.65 -24.23 -9.79
CA PRO A 240 15.03 -24.71 -9.78
C PRO A 240 16.07 -23.58 -9.93
N SER A 241 17.29 -23.83 -9.41
CA SER A 241 18.40 -22.89 -9.21
C SER A 241 19.07 -22.31 -10.47
N SER A 242 18.46 -22.48 -11.66
CA SER A 242 19.03 -22.04 -12.94
C SER A 242 18.58 -20.63 -13.39
N ALA A 243 17.85 -19.90 -12.55
CA ALA A 243 17.05 -18.76 -13.01
C ALA A 243 17.12 -17.49 -12.14
N GLY A 244 18.28 -16.82 -12.04
CA GLY A 244 18.24 -15.35 -12.06
C GLY A 244 19.19 -14.57 -11.14
N ASP A 245 19.78 -13.53 -11.73
CA ASP A 245 20.49 -12.43 -11.08
C ASP A 245 19.53 -11.62 -10.15
N PRO A 246 19.88 -11.32 -8.89
CA PRO A 246 19.08 -10.48 -7.98
C PRO A 246 18.62 -9.15 -8.57
N MET A 247 19.40 -8.58 -9.50
CA MET A 247 19.04 -7.36 -10.20
C MET A 247 17.77 -7.52 -11.04
N ARG A 248 17.51 -8.71 -11.58
CA ARG A 248 16.27 -9.05 -12.29
C ARG A 248 15.08 -9.05 -11.34
N VAL A 249 15.25 -9.51 -10.09
CA VAL A 249 14.19 -9.49 -9.06
C VAL A 249 13.80 -8.08 -8.69
N PHE A 250 14.79 -7.22 -8.42
CA PHE A 250 14.51 -5.83 -8.07
C PHE A 250 13.89 -5.07 -9.24
N ALA A 251 14.36 -5.35 -10.47
CA ALA A 251 13.73 -4.85 -11.68
C ALA A 251 12.26 -5.28 -11.77
N ALA A 252 11.96 -6.56 -11.57
CA ALA A 252 10.60 -7.11 -11.61
C ALA A 252 9.70 -6.55 -10.49
N GLY A 253 10.17 -6.49 -9.23
CA GLY A 253 9.43 -5.92 -8.10
C GLY A 253 9.14 -4.42 -8.26
N ALA A 254 10.04 -3.70 -8.91
CA ALA A 254 9.82 -2.30 -9.30
C ALA A 254 9.11 -2.16 -10.66
N GLY A 255 8.75 -3.23 -11.36
CA GLY A 255 8.04 -3.19 -12.63
C GLY A 255 8.81 -2.70 -13.85
N HIS A 256 10.14 -2.78 -13.81
CA HIS A 256 10.94 -2.73 -15.03
C HIS A 256 10.71 -4.01 -15.85
N HIS A 257 10.39 -3.85 -17.13
CA HIS A 257 10.37 -4.97 -18.06
C HIS A 257 11.79 -5.55 -18.13
N PRO A 258 11.98 -6.87 -17.97
CA PRO A 258 13.32 -7.45 -17.90
C PRO A 258 14.21 -7.14 -19.12
N ARG A 259 13.63 -7.02 -20.33
CA ARG A 259 14.34 -6.54 -21.56
C ARG A 259 14.98 -5.15 -21.47
N ARG A 260 14.49 -4.21 -20.62
CA ARG A 260 15.03 -2.84 -20.59
C ARG A 260 16.30 -2.68 -19.75
N LEU A 261 16.75 -3.72 -19.07
CA LEU A 261 17.97 -3.72 -18.26
C LEU A 261 19.02 -4.74 -18.73
N LEU A 262 18.72 -5.52 -19.77
CA LEU A 262 19.56 -6.63 -20.22
C LEU A 262 19.60 -6.66 -21.76
N THR A 263 20.70 -6.18 -22.32
CA THR A 263 21.14 -6.47 -23.69
C THR A 263 21.54 -7.94 -23.90
N THR A 264 21.35 -8.82 -22.91
CA THR A 264 21.69 -10.24 -23.02
C THR A 264 20.47 -11.11 -22.71
N TYR A 265 20.04 -11.81 -23.76
CA TYR A 265 18.89 -12.70 -23.85
C TYR A 265 18.93 -13.84 -22.83
N ALA A 266 17.84 -14.00 -22.06
CA ALA A 266 17.22 -15.26 -21.59
C ALA A 266 16.12 -14.96 -20.56
N ILE A 267 15.15 -14.09 -20.90
CA ILE A 267 14.04 -13.74 -20.00
C ILE A 267 12.68 -14.12 -20.60
N ASP A 268 12.66 -14.63 -21.83
CA ASP A 268 11.41 -15.02 -22.51
C ASP A 268 10.79 -16.32 -21.96
N ARG A 269 11.35 -16.96 -20.90
CA ARG A 269 10.82 -18.21 -20.33
C ARG A 269 10.84 -18.33 -18.79
N ALA A 270 11.33 -17.34 -18.05
CA ALA A 270 11.62 -17.51 -16.62
C ALA A 270 10.56 -16.93 -15.66
N LEU A 271 9.64 -16.10 -16.15
CA LEU A 271 8.55 -15.53 -15.35
C LEU A 271 7.21 -16.01 -15.91
N PRO A 272 6.37 -16.69 -15.11
CA PRO A 272 5.08 -17.17 -15.56
C PRO A 272 4.21 -16.07 -16.16
N GLU A 273 3.64 -16.35 -17.33
CA GLU A 273 2.65 -15.49 -18.01
C GLU A 273 1.29 -15.45 -17.29
N ARG A 274 1.10 -16.38 -16.34
CA ARG A 274 -0.07 -16.49 -15.49
C ARG A 274 0.36 -16.26 -14.05
N LEU A 275 -0.55 -15.75 -13.24
CA LEU A 275 -0.34 -15.64 -11.81
C LEU A 275 -0.36 -17.04 -11.17
N GLN A 276 0.80 -17.70 -11.15
CA GLN A 276 0.99 -19.03 -10.58
C GLN A 276 1.42 -18.95 -9.10
N PRO A 277 1.18 -19.99 -8.29
CA PRO A 277 1.60 -20.04 -6.88
C PRO A 277 3.08 -19.75 -6.66
N GLU A 278 3.95 -20.22 -7.57
CA GLU A 278 5.40 -20.02 -7.51
C GLU A 278 5.77 -18.54 -7.68
N LEU A 279 5.04 -17.83 -8.56
CA LEU A 279 5.23 -16.40 -8.76
C LEU A 279 4.76 -15.59 -7.53
N LEU A 280 3.64 -15.99 -6.92
CA LEU A 280 3.15 -15.41 -5.67
C LEU A 280 4.17 -15.60 -4.54
N GLU A 281 4.71 -16.81 -4.40
CA GLU A 281 5.73 -17.13 -3.41
C GLU A 281 7.02 -16.31 -3.61
N MET A 282 7.49 -16.17 -4.85
CA MET A 282 8.63 -15.33 -5.18
C MET A 282 8.42 -13.88 -4.73
N TYR A 283 7.26 -13.29 -5.03
CA TYR A 283 6.95 -11.92 -4.61
C TYR A 283 6.71 -11.79 -3.10
N ARG A 284 6.23 -12.84 -2.44
CA ARG A 284 6.11 -12.90 -0.98
C ARG A 284 7.49 -12.82 -0.34
N ARG A 285 8.45 -13.63 -0.79
CA ARG A 285 9.85 -13.61 -0.32
C ARG A 285 10.49 -12.25 -0.54
N LEU A 286 10.35 -11.66 -1.73
CA LEU A 286 10.90 -10.32 -2.01
C LEU A 286 10.31 -9.26 -1.08
N SER A 287 9.00 -9.29 -0.86
CA SER A 287 8.32 -8.34 0.02
C SER A 287 8.78 -8.53 1.47
N ASN A 288 8.93 -9.76 1.94
CA ASN A 288 9.46 -10.04 3.28
C ASN A 288 10.89 -9.52 3.45
N ILE A 289 11.81 -9.80 2.50
CA ILE A 289 13.20 -9.30 2.57
C ILE A 289 13.23 -7.76 2.65
N TRP A 290 12.41 -7.07 1.85
CA TRP A 290 12.30 -5.60 1.92
C TRP A 290 11.75 -5.12 3.27
N GLN A 291 10.68 -5.75 3.75
CA GLN A 291 10.01 -5.38 5.00
C GLN A 291 10.90 -5.61 6.22
N ASP A 292 11.57 -6.76 6.28
CA ASP A 292 12.44 -7.17 7.37
C ASP A 292 13.68 -6.27 7.41
N TRP A 293 14.32 -6.03 6.27
CA TRP A 293 15.45 -5.10 6.20
C TRP A 293 15.05 -3.69 6.66
N SER A 294 13.90 -3.19 6.19
CA SER A 294 13.43 -1.85 6.57
C SER A 294 13.14 -1.75 8.07
N ARG A 295 12.58 -2.82 8.67
CA ARG A 295 12.29 -2.89 10.11
C ARG A 295 13.58 -2.97 10.93
N GLN A 296 14.50 -3.85 10.57
CA GLN A 296 15.78 -4.02 11.25
C GLN A 296 16.60 -2.73 11.20
N TYR A 297 16.68 -2.11 10.02
CA TYR A 297 17.38 -0.84 9.86
C TYR A 297 16.79 0.26 10.75
N TYR A 298 15.46 0.36 10.84
CA TYR A 298 14.81 1.30 11.74
C TYR A 298 15.12 1.01 13.22
N GLN A 299 15.07 -0.25 13.64
CA GLN A 299 15.40 -0.65 15.02
C GLN A 299 16.86 -0.34 15.37
N GLU A 300 17.80 -0.69 14.49
CA GLU A 300 19.22 -0.50 14.71
C GLU A 300 19.65 0.97 14.69
N CYS A 301 19.13 1.76 13.74
CA CYS A 301 19.61 3.11 13.48
C CYS A 301 18.76 4.21 14.12
N CYS A 302 17.48 3.97 14.41
CA CYS A 302 16.57 5.00 14.91
C CYS A 302 16.13 4.80 16.36
N LEU A 303 16.00 3.56 16.85
CA LEU A 303 15.60 3.31 18.24
C LEU A 303 16.80 3.31 19.19
N ARG A 304 17.92 2.65 18.82
CA ARG A 304 19.15 2.66 19.64
C ARG A 304 19.73 4.06 19.84
N SER A 305 19.63 4.90 18.83
CA SER A 305 20.09 6.29 18.88
C SER A 305 19.21 7.18 19.77
N GLN A 306 17.94 6.81 20.02
CA GLN A 306 17.08 7.49 21.00
C GLN A 306 17.44 7.07 22.43
N GLU A 307 17.74 5.80 22.68
CA GLU A 307 18.20 5.31 23.98
C GLU A 307 19.54 5.95 24.39
N ASP A 308 20.51 6.00 23.48
CA ASP A 308 21.81 6.63 23.74
C ASP A 308 21.70 8.16 23.98
N SER A 309 20.67 8.82 23.42
CA SER A 309 20.43 10.26 23.60
C SER A 309 19.76 10.62 24.93
N THR A 310 19.16 9.65 25.65
CA THR A 310 18.57 9.89 26.97
C THR A 310 19.57 9.86 28.13
N GLY A 311 20.82 9.46 27.88
CA GLY A 311 21.90 9.42 28.87
C GLY A 311 22.80 10.65 28.94
N ILE A 312 22.75 11.58 27.99
CA ILE A 312 23.64 12.76 27.95
C ILE A 312 22.87 14.00 27.49
N ASN A 313 22.85 15.02 28.35
CA ASN A 313 22.21 16.34 28.24
C ASN A 313 21.77 16.82 26.84
N ALA A 314 20.51 17.26 26.79
CA ALA A 314 19.85 17.93 25.69
C ALA A 314 20.56 19.25 25.31
N ALA A 315 21.31 19.24 24.21
CA ALA A 315 21.56 20.42 23.38
C ALA A 315 22.06 20.01 21.98
N MET A 316 21.17 20.19 20.99
CA MET A 316 21.44 20.45 19.56
C MET A 316 22.18 19.43 18.68
N THR A 317 21.71 19.44 17.43
CA THR A 317 22.23 18.87 16.19
C THR A 317 21.96 17.40 15.93
N HIS A 318 21.13 17.15 14.89
CA HIS A 318 21.09 15.91 14.13
C HIS A 318 22.51 15.56 13.69
N LYS A 319 23.21 14.75 14.50
CA LYS A 319 24.46 14.13 14.10
C LYS A 319 24.12 13.04 13.11
N ASP A 320 24.66 13.23 11.92
CA ASP A 320 24.70 12.31 10.80
C ASP A 320 24.91 10.87 11.29
N CYS A 321 24.06 9.96 10.80
CA CYS A 321 24.11 8.54 11.12
C CYS A 321 25.53 8.03 10.81
N SER A 322 26.27 7.64 11.85
CA SER A 322 27.65 7.20 11.75
C SER A 322 27.75 6.09 10.69
N LYS A 323 28.53 6.34 9.64
CA LYS A 323 28.88 5.36 8.62
C LYS A 323 29.39 4.09 9.30
N ARG A 324 28.71 2.96 9.13
CA ARG A 324 29.40 1.66 9.25
C ARG A 324 30.51 1.69 8.19
N LEU A 325 31.75 1.64 8.64
CA LEU A 325 32.89 1.34 7.80
C LEU A 325 32.60 0.02 7.08
N ALA A 326 32.69 0.04 5.76
CA ALA A 326 32.65 -1.18 4.98
C ALA A 326 33.87 -2.01 5.38
N GLU A 327 33.64 -3.19 5.93
CA GLU A 327 34.68 -4.21 5.94
C GLU A 327 34.92 -4.69 4.49
N PRO A 328 36.18 -4.92 4.12
CA PRO A 328 36.66 -5.02 2.73
C PRO A 328 36.03 -6.15 1.90
#